data_AF-A0A926XKK7-F1
#
_entry.id   AF-A0A926XKK7-F1
#
_cell.length_a   1.000
_cell.length_b   1.000
_cell.length_c   1.000
_cell.angle_alpha   90.00
_cell.angle_beta   90.00
_cell.angle_gamma   90.00
#
_symmetry.space_group_name_H-M   'P 1'
#
loop_
_entity.id
_entity.type
_entity.pdbx_description
1 polymer ?
#
loop_
_entity_poly.entity_id
_entity_poly.type
_entity_poly.pdbx_seq_one_letter_code
_entity_poly.pdbx_strand_id
1 'polypeptide(L)'
;MKEVLALIRKKKEEFEKLALFAFMQDTSIAPLERISWAPCLAPFAMCVKDLNNYVLRKEPADSLLQEMINIHTYEECTHWAWYLADLEKLGVNLSLPFTETLRFLWGNETQRTRQLCYDLAAICHFNDDPVLKLTVIECMETTGRVTLISMLPVCRELEGITRKRLSYFGEAHLKVELGHIRGSLKNDCIEKFLEAIELNKEQEKTACQIVEKVFASFSALIDEQMEYVQRHTGQYFFSTIGWEPKKGLRSCASMN
;
A
#
# COMPACT_ATOMS: atom_id res chain seq x y z
N MET A 1 9.08 9.54 21.97
CA MET A 1 8.32 9.29 20.73
C MET A 1 7.18 10.30 20.51
N LYS A 2 6.70 11.00 21.54
CA LYS A 2 5.56 11.93 21.43
C LYS A 2 5.67 12.94 20.29
N GLU A 3 6.81 13.61 20.16
CA GLU A 3 7.04 14.59 19.07
C GLU A 3 7.04 13.93 17.69
N VAL A 4 7.63 12.74 17.56
CA VAL A 4 7.61 11.93 16.33
C VAL A 4 6.17 11.55 15.96
N LEU A 5 5.37 11.09 16.92
CA LEU A 5 3.95 10.74 16.72
C LEU A 5 3.11 11.98 16.35
N ALA A 6 3.39 13.13 16.96
CA ALA A 6 2.75 14.40 16.59
C ALA A 6 3.08 14.79 15.13
N LEU A 7 4.33 14.60 14.70
CA LEU A 7 4.73 14.82 13.32
C LEU A 7 4.04 13.82 12.37
N ILE A 8 3.97 12.53 12.71
CA ILE A 8 3.24 11.52 11.93
C ILE A 8 1.77 11.92 11.77
N ARG A 9 1.11 12.37 12.84
CA ARG A 9 -0.28 12.87 12.79
C ARG A 9 -0.42 14.05 11.83
N LYS A 10 0.47 15.04 11.91
CA LYS A 10 0.48 16.18 10.98
C LYS A 10 0.68 15.72 9.53
N LYS A 11 1.62 14.82 9.29
CA LYS A 11 1.93 14.32 7.95
C LYS A 11 0.82 13.45 7.36
N LYS A 12 0.12 12.69 8.21
CA LYS A 12 -1.12 12.00 7.85
C LYS A 12 -2.16 12.98 7.30
N GLU A 13 -2.40 14.11 7.97
CA GLU A 13 -3.37 15.11 7.51
C GLU A 13 -2.99 15.75 6.17
N GLU A 14 -1.69 15.89 5.89
CA GLU A 14 -1.18 16.33 4.58
C GLU A 14 -1.40 15.25 3.52
N PHE A 15 -1.08 13.99 3.85
CA PHE A 15 -1.22 12.83 2.97
C PHE A 15 -2.69 12.55 2.59
N GLU A 16 -3.63 12.66 3.54
CA GLU A 16 -5.07 12.45 3.30
C GLU A 16 -5.68 13.38 2.24
N LYS A 17 -4.98 14.47 1.86
CA LYS A 17 -5.44 15.45 0.88
C LYS A 17 -4.95 15.18 -0.55
N LEU A 18 -4.18 14.12 -0.78
CA LEU A 18 -3.68 13.77 -2.11
C LEU A 18 -4.83 13.43 -3.07
N ALA A 19 -4.65 13.79 -4.34
CA ALA A 19 -5.72 13.79 -5.34
C ALA A 19 -6.31 12.39 -5.60
N LEU A 20 -5.51 11.33 -5.48
CA LEU A 20 -5.96 9.95 -5.68
C LEU A 20 -7.08 9.58 -4.70
N PHE A 21 -7.02 10.06 -3.45
CA PHE A 21 -8.03 9.76 -2.44
C PHE A 21 -9.37 10.38 -2.79
N ALA A 22 -9.39 11.63 -3.29
CA ALA A 22 -10.60 12.25 -3.81
C ALA A 22 -11.14 11.52 -5.05
N PHE A 23 -10.25 11.11 -5.97
CA PHE A 23 -10.62 10.35 -7.17
C PHE A 23 -11.31 9.01 -6.83
N MET A 24 -10.82 8.26 -5.84
CA MET A 24 -11.46 7.00 -5.40
C MET A 24 -12.86 7.20 -4.79
N GLN A 25 -13.17 8.40 -4.31
CA GLN A 25 -14.45 8.74 -3.70
C GLN A 25 -15.47 9.28 -4.71
N ASP A 26 -15.05 9.62 -5.93
CA ASP A 26 -15.92 10.19 -6.95
C ASP A 26 -16.87 9.14 -7.55
N THR A 27 -18.10 9.08 -7.04
CA THR A 27 -19.11 8.11 -7.49
C THR A 27 -19.66 8.39 -8.89
N SER A 28 -19.28 9.49 -9.54
CA SER A 28 -19.56 9.71 -10.97
C SER A 28 -18.67 8.84 -11.87
N ILE A 29 -17.57 8.30 -11.33
CA ILE A 29 -16.60 7.46 -12.04
C ILE A 29 -16.88 5.98 -11.75
N ALA A 30 -16.81 5.15 -12.78
CA ALA A 30 -17.04 3.71 -12.63
C ALA A 30 -16.06 3.11 -11.59
N PRO A 31 -16.50 2.19 -10.73
CA PRO A 31 -15.70 1.72 -9.61
C PRO A 31 -14.41 1.01 -10.04
N LEU A 32 -14.40 0.30 -11.17
CA LEU A 32 -13.18 -0.31 -11.71
C LEU A 32 -12.15 0.72 -12.20
N GLU A 33 -12.61 1.85 -12.73
CA GLU A 33 -11.73 2.94 -13.16
C GLU A 33 -11.10 3.63 -11.94
N ARG A 34 -11.86 3.77 -10.86
CA ARG A 34 -11.38 4.32 -9.57
C ARG A 34 -10.25 3.52 -8.91
N ILE A 35 -10.13 2.23 -9.23
CA ILE A 35 -9.05 1.35 -8.73
C ILE A 35 -8.06 0.90 -9.82
N SER A 36 -8.10 1.53 -11.00
CA SER A 36 -7.26 1.12 -12.14
C SER A 36 -5.75 1.26 -11.88
N TRP A 37 -5.36 2.05 -10.88
CA TRP A 37 -3.99 2.18 -10.39
C TRP A 37 -3.48 0.95 -9.63
N ALA A 38 -4.36 0.02 -9.20
CA ALA A 38 -4.00 -1.10 -8.34
C ALA A 38 -2.78 -1.94 -8.82
N PRO A 39 -2.58 -2.21 -10.13
CA PRO A 39 -1.38 -2.86 -10.64
C PRO A 39 -0.08 -2.10 -10.37
N CYS A 40 -0.14 -0.77 -10.34
CA CYS A 40 1.04 0.05 -10.11
C CYS A 40 1.60 -0.11 -8.70
N LEU A 41 0.78 -0.57 -7.75
CA LEU A 41 1.19 -0.89 -6.38
C LEU A 41 2.02 -2.19 -6.29
N ALA A 42 2.05 -3.02 -7.36
CA ALA A 42 2.61 -4.37 -7.29
C ALA A 42 4.03 -4.43 -6.70
N PRO A 43 5.01 -3.57 -7.08
CA PRO A 43 6.33 -3.64 -6.48
C PRO A 43 6.32 -3.42 -4.97
N PHE A 44 5.48 -2.51 -4.47
CA PHE A 44 5.36 -2.27 -3.03
C PHE A 44 4.69 -3.44 -2.31
N ALA A 45 3.52 -3.91 -2.79
CA ALA A 45 2.80 -5.02 -2.19
C ALA A 45 3.66 -6.29 -2.07
N MET A 46 4.52 -6.54 -3.07
CA MET A 46 5.47 -7.65 -3.03
C MET A 46 6.68 -7.36 -2.13
N CYS A 47 7.20 -6.12 -2.12
CA CYS A 47 8.36 -5.75 -1.32
C CYS A 47 8.10 -5.76 0.18
N VAL A 48 6.86 -5.54 0.65
CA VAL A 48 6.53 -5.59 2.08
C VAL A 48 6.93 -6.95 2.69
N LYS A 49 6.78 -8.05 1.94
CA LYS A 49 7.27 -9.37 2.36
C LYS A 49 8.78 -9.38 2.62
N ASP A 50 9.55 -8.81 1.70
CA ASP A 50 11.02 -8.84 1.77
C ASP A 50 11.54 -7.87 2.82
N LEU A 51 10.93 -6.69 2.95
CA LEU A 51 11.25 -5.72 4.00
C LEU A 51 11.06 -6.35 5.38
N ASN A 52 9.94 -7.05 5.59
CA ASN A 52 9.64 -7.71 6.85
C ASN A 52 10.60 -8.88 7.14
N ASN A 53 10.86 -9.75 6.15
CA ASN A 53 11.68 -10.95 6.37
C ASN A 53 13.18 -10.66 6.50
N TYR A 54 13.72 -9.69 5.75
CA TYR A 54 15.17 -9.53 5.58
C TYR A 54 15.73 -8.22 6.13
N VAL A 55 14.89 -7.24 6.49
CA VAL A 55 15.35 -5.91 6.92
C VAL A 55 14.86 -5.55 8.32
N LEU A 56 13.56 -5.72 8.59
CA LEU A 56 12.95 -5.36 9.87
C LEU A 56 13.15 -6.45 10.94
N ARG A 57 12.93 -7.72 10.57
CA ARG A 57 13.08 -8.84 11.50
C ARG A 57 14.54 -9.06 11.87
N LYS A 58 14.79 -9.29 13.16
CA LYS A 58 16.11 -9.63 13.70
C LYS A 58 15.98 -10.74 14.73
N GLU A 59 16.56 -11.90 14.43
CA GLU A 59 16.53 -13.06 15.32
C GLU A 59 17.95 -13.52 15.70
N PRO A 60 18.22 -13.76 17.00
CA PRO A 60 17.32 -13.52 18.15
C PRO A 60 17.07 -12.02 18.38
N ALA A 61 15.92 -11.69 18.97
CA ALA A 61 15.65 -10.32 19.41
C ALA A 61 16.62 -9.93 20.54
N ASP A 62 17.13 -8.70 20.50
CA ASP A 62 18.05 -8.15 21.50
C ASP A 62 17.35 -7.20 22.48
N SER A 63 16.07 -6.93 22.27
CA SER A 63 15.24 -6.03 23.06
C SER A 63 13.77 -6.41 22.94
N LEU A 64 12.96 -6.01 23.94
CA LEU A 64 11.50 -6.18 23.90
C LEU A 64 10.89 -5.47 22.67
N LEU A 65 11.44 -4.31 22.30
CA LEU A 65 10.97 -3.59 21.13
C LEU A 65 11.24 -4.37 19.84
N GLN A 66 12.43 -4.97 19.70
CA GLN A 66 12.73 -5.81 18.55
C GLN A 66 11.86 -7.09 18.53
N GLU A 67 11.52 -7.65 19.69
CA GLU A 67 10.58 -8.77 19.79
C GLU A 67 9.18 -8.39 19.26
N MET A 68 8.67 -7.22 19.65
CA MET A 68 7.41 -6.70 19.13
C MET A 68 7.45 -6.47 17.62
N ILE A 69 8.55 -5.90 17.11
CA ILE A 69 8.76 -5.72 15.66
C ILE A 69 8.75 -7.08 14.96
N ASN A 70 9.45 -8.09 15.50
CA ASN A 70 9.47 -9.43 14.92
C ASN A 70 8.06 -10.03 14.84
N ILE A 71 7.26 -9.93 15.90
CA ILE A 71 5.87 -10.40 15.93
C ILE A 71 5.06 -9.74 14.79
N HIS A 72 5.13 -8.42 14.68
CA HIS A 72 4.47 -7.69 13.59
C HIS A 72 4.93 -8.17 12.21
N THR A 73 6.23 -8.39 12.02
CA THR A 73 6.76 -8.83 10.72
C THR A 73 6.26 -10.20 10.25
N TYR A 74 5.87 -11.08 11.17
CA TYR A 74 5.37 -12.41 10.82
C TYR A 74 3.99 -12.35 10.15
N GLU A 75 3.14 -11.44 10.61
CA GLU A 75 1.82 -11.20 10.07
C GLU A 75 1.90 -10.47 8.72
N GLU A 76 2.57 -9.32 8.70
CA GLU A 76 2.64 -8.45 7.52
C GLU A 76 3.26 -9.14 6.30
N CYS A 77 4.23 -10.04 6.51
CA CYS A 77 4.88 -10.73 5.40
C CYS A 77 3.95 -11.69 4.63
N THR A 78 2.70 -11.87 5.07
CA THR A 78 1.70 -12.73 4.42
C THR A 78 0.72 -11.98 3.50
N HIS A 79 0.63 -10.64 3.62
CA HIS A 79 -0.41 -9.85 2.96
C HIS A 79 -0.30 -9.80 1.43
N TRP A 80 0.90 -10.01 0.86
CA TRP A 80 1.11 -10.09 -0.59
C TRP A 80 0.21 -11.13 -1.28
N ALA A 81 -0.13 -12.23 -0.59
CA ALA A 81 -1.00 -13.26 -1.15
C ALA A 81 -2.44 -12.76 -1.33
N TRP A 82 -2.91 -11.90 -0.42
CA TRP A 82 -4.21 -11.25 -0.56
C TRP A 82 -4.23 -10.28 -1.74
N TYR A 83 -3.13 -9.55 -1.96
CA TYR A 83 -3.01 -8.62 -3.09
C TYR A 83 -3.20 -9.35 -4.42
N LEU A 84 -2.49 -10.46 -4.62
CA LEU A 84 -2.62 -11.28 -5.82
C LEU A 84 -4.04 -11.83 -6.00
N ALA A 85 -4.63 -12.36 -4.93
CA ALA A 85 -5.99 -12.89 -4.97
C ALA A 85 -7.03 -11.80 -5.33
N ASP A 86 -6.83 -10.57 -4.88
CA ASP A 86 -7.73 -9.47 -5.21
C ASP A 86 -7.57 -9.02 -6.67
N LEU A 87 -6.33 -8.94 -7.19
CA LEU A 87 -6.12 -8.68 -8.61
C LEU A 87 -6.82 -9.74 -9.50
N GLU A 88 -6.78 -11.02 -9.12
CA GLU A 88 -7.51 -12.08 -9.82
C GLU A 88 -9.03 -11.87 -9.78
N LYS A 89 -9.58 -11.58 -8.59
CA LYS A 89 -11.02 -11.36 -8.42
C LYS A 89 -11.52 -10.18 -9.25
N LEU A 90 -10.71 -9.13 -9.34
CA LEU A 90 -10.97 -7.90 -10.09
C LEU A 90 -10.74 -8.04 -11.60
N GLY A 91 -10.26 -9.20 -12.07
CA GLY A 91 -10.02 -9.46 -13.49
C GLY A 91 -8.74 -8.82 -14.03
N VAL A 92 -7.80 -8.49 -13.14
CA VAL A 92 -6.53 -7.81 -13.45
C VAL A 92 -5.37 -8.80 -13.68
N ASN A 93 -5.62 -10.11 -13.54
CA ASN A 93 -4.66 -11.18 -13.83
C ASN A 93 -4.63 -11.53 -15.33
N LEU A 94 -4.01 -10.66 -16.13
CA LEU A 94 -3.89 -10.85 -17.57
C LEU A 94 -2.75 -11.80 -17.95
N SER A 95 -2.92 -12.50 -19.06
CA SER A 95 -1.82 -13.19 -19.73
C SER A 95 -1.01 -12.18 -20.55
N LEU A 96 0.21 -11.90 -20.12
CA LEU A 96 1.17 -11.03 -20.81
C LEU A 96 2.47 -11.77 -21.12
N PRO A 97 3.16 -11.47 -22.22
CA PRO A 97 4.54 -11.90 -22.41
C PRO A 97 5.38 -11.46 -21.22
N PHE A 98 6.23 -12.35 -20.71
CA PHE A 98 7.06 -12.06 -19.53
C PHE A 98 7.87 -10.77 -19.68
N THR A 99 8.37 -10.47 -20.87
CA THR A 99 9.11 -9.22 -21.16
C THR A 99 8.26 -7.96 -20.98
N GLU A 100 6.97 -8.02 -21.30
CA GLU A 100 6.05 -6.89 -21.11
C GLU A 100 5.65 -6.74 -19.64
N THR A 101 5.51 -7.84 -18.91
CA THR A 101 5.37 -7.81 -17.45
C THR A 101 6.57 -7.13 -16.79
N LEU A 102 7.80 -7.51 -17.17
CA LEU A 102 9.01 -6.87 -16.66
C LEU A 102 9.10 -5.39 -17.05
N ARG A 103 8.71 -5.04 -18.28
CA ARG A 103 8.67 -3.65 -18.74
C ARG A 103 7.72 -2.81 -17.91
N PHE A 104 6.54 -3.33 -17.55
CA PHE A 104 5.61 -2.63 -16.67
C PHE A 104 6.15 -2.50 -15.23
N LEU A 105 6.63 -3.62 -14.66
CA LEU A 105 7.12 -3.65 -13.27
C LEU A 105 8.38 -2.81 -13.04
N TRP A 106 9.25 -2.68 -14.04
CA TRP A 106 10.44 -1.83 -14.01
C TRP A 106 10.32 -0.54 -14.83
N GLY A 107 9.12 -0.27 -15.35
CA GLY A 107 8.81 0.90 -16.16
C GLY A 107 8.65 2.18 -15.34
N ASN A 108 8.17 3.22 -16.02
CA ASN A 108 7.92 4.54 -15.44
C ASN A 108 6.63 4.57 -14.62
N GLU A 109 5.72 3.62 -14.86
CA GLU A 109 4.42 3.49 -14.22
C GLU A 109 4.52 3.11 -12.74
N THR A 110 5.66 2.56 -12.34
CA THR A 110 5.90 2.03 -11.00
C THR A 110 7.24 2.49 -10.42
N GLN A 111 7.83 3.55 -10.99
CA GLN A 111 9.15 4.03 -10.63
C GLN A 111 9.21 4.54 -9.18
N ARG A 112 8.29 5.43 -8.80
CA ARG A 112 8.16 5.96 -7.43
C ARG A 112 7.78 4.87 -6.46
N THR A 113 6.95 3.93 -6.88
CA THR A 113 6.61 2.73 -6.10
C THR A 113 7.86 1.90 -5.76
N ARG A 114 8.75 1.65 -6.74
CA ARG A 114 10.03 0.96 -6.49
C ARG A 114 10.99 1.81 -5.65
N GLN A 115 11.07 3.11 -5.90
CA GLN A 115 11.94 4.01 -5.12
C GLN A 115 11.57 4.03 -3.64
N LEU A 116 10.27 4.04 -3.32
CA LEU A 116 9.79 3.90 -1.94
C LEU A 116 10.34 2.61 -1.30
N CYS A 117 10.27 1.48 -2.01
CA CYS A 117 10.79 0.21 -1.52
C CYS A 117 12.29 0.30 -1.17
N TYR A 118 13.08 0.94 -2.04
CA TYR A 118 14.51 1.13 -1.82
C TYR A 118 14.80 2.10 -0.68
N ASP A 119 14.05 3.18 -0.57
CA ASP A 119 14.16 4.14 0.53
C ASP A 119 13.89 3.45 1.87
N LEU A 120 12.80 2.69 1.98
CA LEU A 120 12.45 1.93 3.20
C LEU A 120 13.52 0.91 3.55
N ALA A 121 13.98 0.14 2.56
CA ALA A 121 15.02 -0.85 2.77
C ALA A 121 16.34 -0.19 3.23
N ALA A 122 16.75 0.92 2.60
CA ALA A 122 17.97 1.62 2.97
C ALA A 122 17.87 2.23 4.38
N ILE A 123 16.76 2.91 4.70
CA ILE A 123 16.54 3.48 6.03
C ILE A 123 16.63 2.37 7.08
N CYS A 124 15.92 1.26 6.92
CA CYS A 124 15.88 0.21 7.94
C CYS A 124 17.15 -0.64 7.96
N HIS A 125 17.85 -0.83 6.85
CA HIS A 125 19.08 -1.62 6.79
C HIS A 125 20.26 -0.91 7.44
N PHE A 126 20.37 0.41 7.26
CA PHE A 126 21.48 1.20 7.82
C PHE A 126 21.19 1.76 9.22
N ASN A 127 20.04 1.45 9.82
CA ASN A 127 19.70 1.83 11.18
C ASN A 127 19.35 0.59 12.01
N ASP A 128 20.28 0.18 12.88
CA ASP A 128 20.07 -0.96 13.79
C ASP A 128 19.21 -0.64 15.01
N ASP A 129 18.95 0.64 15.28
CA ASP A 129 18.11 1.07 16.40
C ASP A 129 16.64 0.66 16.17
N PRO A 130 16.06 -0.22 17.01
CA PRO A 130 14.69 -0.68 16.86
C PRO A 130 13.66 0.46 16.89
N VAL A 131 13.97 1.59 17.54
CA VAL A 131 13.06 2.73 17.59
C VAL A 131 12.96 3.45 16.23
N LEU A 132 14.04 3.49 15.47
CA LEU A 132 14.03 4.05 14.12
C LEU A 132 13.28 3.13 13.16
N LYS A 133 13.42 1.80 13.30
CA LYS A 133 12.61 0.82 12.55
C LYS A 133 11.13 0.92 12.90
N LEU A 134 10.80 1.06 14.19
CA LEU A 134 9.43 1.29 14.65
C LEU A 134 8.86 2.57 14.04
N THR A 135 9.64 3.64 13.95
CA THR A 135 9.22 4.89 13.30
C THR A 135 8.81 4.65 11.84
N VAL A 136 9.57 3.83 11.09
CA VAL A 136 9.23 3.46 9.71
C VAL A 136 7.94 2.66 9.66
N ILE A 137 7.78 1.67 10.54
CA ILE A 137 6.55 0.85 10.64
C ILE A 137 5.33 1.74 10.89
N GLU A 138 5.40 2.65 11.87
CA GLU A 138 4.29 3.56 12.18
C GLU A 138 3.91 4.46 10.99
N CYS A 139 4.89 4.95 10.23
CA CYS A 139 4.62 5.67 8.99
C CYS A 139 3.95 4.79 7.92
N MET A 140 4.41 3.55 7.76
CA MET A 140 3.84 2.58 6.80
C MET A 140 2.39 2.23 7.18
N GLU A 141 2.13 1.84 8.42
CA GLU A 141 0.77 1.53 8.89
C GLU A 141 -0.14 2.76 8.81
N THR A 142 0.38 3.96 9.08
CA THR A 142 -0.42 5.20 8.99
C THR A 142 -0.83 5.48 7.55
N THR A 143 0.09 5.41 6.59
CA THR A 143 -0.20 5.64 5.17
C THR A 143 -1.04 4.51 4.56
N GLY A 144 -0.80 3.26 4.97
CA GLY A 144 -1.63 2.09 4.65
C GLY A 144 -3.08 2.26 5.11
N ARG A 145 -3.29 2.62 6.38
CA ARG A 145 -4.64 2.90 6.93
C ARG A 145 -5.37 4.01 6.20
N VAL A 146 -4.71 5.13 5.89
CA VAL A 146 -5.32 6.22 5.09
C VAL A 146 -5.78 5.71 3.72
N THR A 147 -4.93 4.92 3.05
CA THR A 147 -5.22 4.37 1.73
C THR A 147 -6.39 3.38 1.78
N LEU A 148 -6.36 2.45 2.74
CA LEU A 148 -7.42 1.45 2.94
C LEU A 148 -8.77 2.12 3.25
N ILE A 149 -8.80 3.06 4.20
CA ILE A 149 -10.03 3.80 4.54
C ILE A 149 -10.57 4.52 3.30
N SER A 150 -9.70 5.20 2.55
CA SER A 150 -10.05 5.94 1.34
C SER A 150 -10.50 5.05 0.19
N MET A 151 -10.23 3.75 0.20
CA MET A 151 -10.69 2.83 -0.86
C MET A 151 -11.87 1.95 -0.46
N LEU A 152 -12.23 1.88 0.82
CA LEU A 152 -13.32 1.02 1.29
C LEU A 152 -14.65 1.25 0.53
N PRO A 153 -15.09 2.48 0.25
CA PRO A 153 -16.35 2.69 -0.48
C PRO A 153 -16.35 2.06 -1.87
N VAL A 154 -15.29 2.27 -2.66
CA VAL A 154 -15.17 1.67 -4.00
C VAL A 154 -15.03 0.15 -3.92
N CYS A 155 -14.32 -0.39 -2.91
CA CYS A 155 -14.24 -1.83 -2.71
C CYS A 155 -15.61 -2.44 -2.40
N ARG A 156 -16.40 -1.85 -1.51
CA ARG A 156 -17.75 -2.31 -1.19
C ARG A 156 -18.67 -2.33 -2.41
N GLU A 157 -18.56 -1.32 -3.26
CA GLU A 157 -19.29 -1.27 -4.53
C GLU A 157 -18.88 -2.42 -5.47
N LEU A 158 -17.57 -2.64 -5.64
CA LEU A 158 -17.04 -3.75 -6.45
C LEU A 158 -17.44 -5.11 -5.89
N GLU A 159 -17.39 -5.33 -4.58
CA GLU A 159 -17.87 -6.57 -3.96
C GLU A 159 -19.38 -6.77 -4.19
N GLY A 160 -20.16 -5.68 -4.17
CA GLY A 160 -21.59 -5.71 -4.46
C GLY A 160 -21.89 -6.11 -5.91
N ILE A 161 -21.14 -5.57 -6.86
CA ILE A 161 -21.28 -5.84 -8.31
C ILE A 161 -20.78 -7.25 -8.66
N THR A 162 -19.56 -7.59 -8.21
CA THR A 162 -18.87 -8.83 -8.60
C THR A 162 -19.27 -10.03 -7.74
N ARG A 163 -19.86 -9.80 -6.57
CA ARG A 163 -20.12 -10.80 -5.52
C ARG A 163 -18.85 -11.51 -5.02
N LYS A 164 -17.67 -10.94 -5.24
CA LYS A 164 -16.38 -11.44 -4.77
C LYS A 164 -15.89 -10.55 -3.64
N ARG A 165 -15.48 -11.14 -2.51
CA ARG A 165 -14.90 -10.39 -1.38
C ARG A 165 -13.43 -10.07 -1.64
N LEU A 166 -13.03 -8.84 -1.38
CA LEU A 166 -11.65 -8.36 -1.49
C LEU A 166 -10.98 -8.42 -0.12
N SER A 167 -9.82 -9.07 -0.06
CA SER A 167 -9.09 -9.30 1.19
C SER A 167 -8.08 -8.19 1.46
N TYR A 168 -7.26 -7.85 0.47
CA TYR A 168 -6.18 -6.87 0.57
C TYR A 168 -6.70 -5.44 0.50
N PHE A 169 -7.62 -5.16 -0.42
CA PHE A 169 -8.19 -3.82 -0.59
C PHE A 169 -9.45 -3.60 0.26
N GLY A 170 -10.08 -4.70 0.71
CA GLY A 170 -11.35 -4.66 1.43
C GLY A 170 -11.21 -4.57 2.95
N GLU A 171 -12.33 -4.78 3.63
CA GLU A 171 -12.42 -4.63 5.09
C GLU A 171 -11.57 -5.62 5.89
N ALA A 172 -11.17 -6.74 5.29
CA ALA A 172 -10.37 -7.75 6.00
C ALA A 172 -9.01 -7.17 6.38
N HIS A 173 -8.28 -6.57 5.43
CA HIS A 173 -7.00 -5.93 5.70
C HIS A 173 -7.12 -4.81 6.75
N LEU A 174 -8.12 -3.93 6.64
CA LEU A 174 -8.30 -2.87 7.64
C LEU A 174 -8.58 -3.43 9.05
N LYS A 175 -9.32 -4.54 9.18
CA LYS A 175 -9.57 -5.17 10.49
C LYS A 175 -8.30 -5.76 11.11
N VAL A 176 -7.41 -6.26 10.28
CA VAL A 176 -6.10 -6.83 10.66
C VAL A 176 -5.18 -5.69 11.11
N GLU A 177 -5.07 -4.62 10.33
CA GLU A 177 -4.34 -3.39 10.67
C GLU A 177 -4.88 -2.72 11.96
N LEU A 178 -6.20 -2.63 12.13
CA LEU A 178 -6.81 -2.19 13.40
C LEU A 178 -6.68 -3.22 14.52
N GLY A 179 -6.36 -4.46 14.17
CA GLY A 179 -6.11 -5.61 15.04
C GLY A 179 -4.66 -5.70 15.51
N HIS A 180 -3.69 -5.21 14.75
CA HIS A 180 -2.32 -4.94 15.23
C HIS A 180 -2.36 -4.05 16.47
N ILE A 181 -3.29 -3.10 16.48
CA ILE A 181 -3.56 -2.21 17.61
C ILE A 181 -4.15 -2.97 18.84
N ARG A 182 -4.65 -4.20 18.66
CA ARG A 182 -5.36 -5.01 19.69
C ARG A 182 -4.62 -6.28 20.13
N GLY A 183 -3.71 -6.80 19.30
CA GLY A 183 -3.13 -8.15 19.43
C GLY A 183 -2.19 -8.35 20.61
N SER A 184 -1.66 -7.27 21.19
CA SER A 184 -0.74 -7.33 22.34
C SER A 184 -1.19 -6.47 23.52
N LEU A 185 -2.02 -5.44 23.28
CA LEU A 185 -2.51 -4.47 24.27
C LEU A 185 -3.82 -3.84 23.72
N LYS A 186 -4.77 -3.38 24.56
CA LYS A 186 -5.96 -2.64 24.06
C LYS A 186 -5.53 -1.37 23.32
N ASN A 187 -6.32 -0.80 22.41
CA ASN A 187 -5.92 0.39 21.61
C ASN A 187 -5.28 1.53 22.43
N ASP A 188 -5.89 1.89 23.56
CA ASP A 188 -5.35 2.92 24.45
C ASP A 188 -3.98 2.56 25.07
N CYS A 189 -3.64 1.28 25.11
CA CYS A 189 -2.41 0.77 25.71
C CYS A 189 -1.24 0.74 24.71
N ILE A 190 -1.47 0.60 23.40
CA ILE A 190 -0.39 0.69 22.39
C ILE A 190 0.01 2.14 22.16
N GLU A 191 -0.93 3.05 21.99
CA GLU A 191 -0.59 4.47 21.84
C GLU A 191 0.15 5.00 23.09
N LYS A 192 -0.32 4.63 24.30
CA LYS A 192 0.39 4.94 25.54
C LYS A 192 1.76 4.28 25.63
N PHE A 193 1.91 3.05 25.12
CA PHE A 193 3.20 2.36 25.07
C PHE A 193 4.17 3.12 24.18
N LEU A 194 3.76 3.47 22.94
CA LEU A 194 4.59 4.25 22.02
C LEU A 194 4.95 5.61 22.61
N GLU A 195 3.98 6.32 23.20
CA GLU A 195 4.23 7.61 23.84
C GLU A 195 5.17 7.53 25.05
N ALA A 196 5.23 6.38 25.72
CA ALA A 196 6.14 6.12 26.84
C ALA A 196 7.57 5.81 26.39
N ILE A 197 7.83 5.56 25.11
CA ILE A 197 9.19 5.38 24.59
C ILE A 197 9.91 6.72 24.64
N GLU A 198 10.89 6.83 25.53
CA GLU A 198 11.77 7.99 25.65
C GLU A 198 12.85 7.94 24.57
N LEU A 199 13.03 9.06 23.85
CA LEU A 199 14.08 9.21 22.85
C LEU A 199 15.14 10.15 23.38
N ASN A 200 16.40 9.86 23.09
CA ASN A 200 17.43 10.88 23.17
C ASN A 200 17.28 11.88 22.00
N LYS A 201 17.98 13.02 22.09
CA LYS A 201 17.88 14.09 21.08
C LYS A 201 18.26 13.67 19.67
N GLU A 202 19.23 12.76 19.53
CA GLU A 202 19.65 12.28 18.21
C GLU A 202 18.63 11.31 17.63
N GLN A 203 18.09 10.39 18.44
CA GLN A 203 17.00 9.50 18.05
C GLN A 203 15.77 10.29 17.60
N GLU A 204 15.35 11.31 18.36
CA GLU A 204 14.20 12.13 18.00
C GLU A 204 14.43 12.87 16.68
N LYS A 205 15.59 13.51 16.52
CA LYS A 205 15.95 14.21 15.29
C LYS A 205 15.95 13.27 14.08
N THR A 206 16.59 12.11 14.19
CA THR A 206 16.67 11.12 13.11
C THR A 206 15.29 10.54 12.81
N ALA A 207 14.50 10.21 13.83
CA ALA A 207 13.14 9.72 13.66
C ALA A 207 12.26 10.75 12.92
N CYS A 208 12.33 12.04 13.28
CA CYS A 208 11.61 13.10 12.56
C CYS A 208 12.04 13.21 11.08
N GLN A 209 13.34 13.07 10.79
CA GLN A 209 13.83 13.04 9.40
C GLN A 209 13.32 11.82 8.63
N ILE A 210 13.25 10.66 9.29
CA ILE A 210 12.64 9.44 8.72
C ILE A 210 11.17 9.69 8.41
N VAL A 211 10.40 10.27 9.33
CA VAL A 211 8.97 10.57 9.09
C VAL A 211 8.80 11.45 7.85
N GLU A 212 9.54 12.56 7.75
CA GLU A 212 9.50 13.45 6.58
C GLU A 212 9.81 12.71 5.28
N LYS A 213 10.88 11.90 5.28
CA LYS A 213 11.33 11.16 4.09
C LYS A 213 10.33 10.08 3.69
N VAL A 214 9.83 9.29 4.64
CA VAL A 214 8.88 8.20 4.38
C VAL A 214 7.57 8.77 3.84
N PHE A 215 7.00 9.80 4.47
CA PHE A 215 5.79 10.44 3.97
C PHE A 215 5.99 11.07 2.58
N ALA A 216 7.13 11.72 2.32
CA ALA A 216 7.43 12.25 1.00
C ALA A 216 7.48 11.14 -0.07
N SER A 217 8.11 9.99 0.23
CA SER A 217 8.19 8.86 -0.70
C SER A 217 6.83 8.19 -0.91
N PHE A 218 5.99 8.07 0.12
CA PHE A 218 4.61 7.59 -0.03
C PHE A 218 3.75 8.57 -0.84
N SER A 219 3.85 9.88 -0.60
CA SER A 219 3.13 10.88 -1.41
C SER A 219 3.52 10.79 -2.88
N ALA A 220 4.81 10.65 -3.19
CA ALA A 220 5.29 10.48 -4.56
C ALA A 220 4.76 9.20 -5.23
N LEU A 221 4.59 8.11 -4.48
CA LEU A 221 3.93 6.90 -4.97
C LEU A 221 2.44 7.16 -5.29
N ILE A 222 1.71 7.84 -4.41
CA ILE A 222 0.29 8.14 -4.61
C ILE A 222 0.09 9.09 -5.79
N ASP A 223 0.97 10.07 -5.96
CA ASP A 223 0.97 10.97 -7.11
C ASP A 223 1.26 10.20 -8.42
N GLU A 224 2.23 9.29 -8.44
CA GLU A 224 2.50 8.40 -9.59
C GLU A 224 1.26 7.57 -9.97
N GLN A 225 0.53 7.05 -8.98
CA GLN A 225 -0.71 6.32 -9.21
C GLN A 225 -1.82 7.22 -9.78
N MET A 226 -1.93 8.46 -9.31
CA MET A 226 -2.88 9.43 -9.87
C MET A 226 -2.50 9.81 -11.31
N GLU A 227 -1.22 10.08 -11.58
CA GLU A 227 -0.72 10.37 -12.92
C GLU A 227 -0.97 9.19 -13.87
N TYR A 228 -0.82 7.96 -13.37
CA TYR A 228 -1.13 6.76 -14.13
C TYR A 228 -2.60 6.72 -14.52
N VAL A 229 -3.52 6.94 -13.58
CA VAL A 229 -4.97 7.00 -13.85
C VAL A 229 -5.28 8.09 -14.88
N GLN A 230 -4.72 9.30 -14.73
CA GLN A 230 -4.96 10.42 -15.64
C GLN A 230 -4.49 10.14 -17.07
N ARG A 231 -3.34 9.47 -17.23
CA ARG A 231 -2.80 9.09 -18.55
C ARG A 231 -3.63 8.01 -19.24
N HIS A 232 -4.34 7.19 -18.48
CA HIS A 232 -5.11 6.05 -18.98
C HIS A 232 -6.62 6.22 -18.77
N THR A 233 -7.10 7.43 -18.46
CA THR A 233 -8.54 7.69 -18.27
C THR A 233 -9.32 7.37 -19.55
N GLY A 234 -10.44 6.65 -19.45
CA GLY A 234 -11.21 6.19 -20.61
C GLY A 234 -10.53 5.11 -21.47
N GLN A 235 -9.29 4.73 -21.14
CA GLN A 235 -8.63 3.53 -21.65
C GLN A 235 -8.65 2.52 -20.50
N TYR A 236 -9.48 1.48 -20.62
CA TYR A 236 -9.27 0.35 -19.73
C TYR A 236 -7.79 -0.03 -19.85
N PHE A 237 -7.07 -0.23 -18.74
CA PHE A 237 -5.70 -0.77 -18.76
C PHE A 237 -5.56 -1.97 -19.72
N PHE A 238 -6.68 -2.65 -19.97
CA PHE A 238 -6.88 -3.79 -20.84
C PHE A 238 -7.03 -3.48 -22.35
N SER A 239 -7.19 -2.22 -22.77
CA SER A 239 -7.27 -1.84 -24.20
C SER A 239 -5.96 -1.29 -24.77
N THR A 240 -5.05 -0.80 -23.93
CA THR A 240 -3.78 -0.19 -24.37
C THR A 240 -2.66 -1.19 -24.67
N ILE A 241 -2.83 -2.46 -24.31
CA ILE A 241 -1.87 -3.54 -24.64
C ILE A 241 -2.12 -4.14 -26.03
N GLY A 242 -2.77 -3.40 -26.94
CA GLY A 242 -3.00 -3.84 -28.32
C GLY A 242 -4.08 -4.92 -28.46
N TRP A 243 -5.14 -4.86 -27.64
CA TRP A 243 -6.32 -5.69 -27.85
C TRP A 243 -7.28 -4.99 -28.83
N GLU A 244 -7.22 -5.37 -30.11
CA GLU A 244 -8.40 -5.21 -30.98
C GLU A 244 -9.40 -6.31 -30.61
N PRO A 245 -10.67 -5.98 -30.29
CA PRO A 245 -11.70 -6.99 -30.28
C PRO A 245 -11.78 -7.55 -31.70
N LYS A 246 -11.46 -8.84 -31.89
CA LYS A 246 -11.85 -9.53 -33.12
C LYS A 246 -13.34 -9.23 -33.32
N LYS A 247 -13.65 -8.46 -34.36
CA LYS A 247 -15.00 -8.29 -34.90
C LYS A 247 -15.55 -9.68 -35.15
N GLY A 248 -16.37 -10.16 -34.22
CA GLY A 248 -16.74 -11.58 -34.21
C GLY A 248 -18.02 -11.89 -33.47
N LEU A 249 -18.90 -10.92 -33.26
CA LEU A 249 -20.30 -11.15 -32.93
C LEU A 249 -21.13 -10.06 -33.62
N ARG A 250 -21.17 -10.09 -34.96
CA ARG A 250 -22.33 -9.57 -35.68
C ARG A 250 -23.34 -10.70 -35.78
N SER A 251 -24.50 -10.41 -35.20
CA SER A 251 -25.77 -11.09 -35.34
C SER A 251 -25.91 -11.91 -36.63
N CYS A 252 -26.15 -13.21 -36.49
CA CYS A 252 -27.00 -13.91 -37.44
C CYS A 252 -28.42 -13.37 -37.27
N ALA A 253 -28.77 -12.39 -38.11
CA ALA A 253 -30.14 -12.03 -38.41
C ALA A 253 -30.22 -11.56 -39.87
N SER A 254 -31.22 -12.09 -40.57
CA SER A 254 -31.78 -11.74 -41.88
C SER A 254 -30.97 -12.04 -43.16
N MET A 255 -31.36 -13.14 -43.81
CA MET A 255 -31.95 -13.22 -45.17
C MET A 255 -31.38 -12.29 -46.27
N ASN A 256 -30.65 -12.87 -47.22
CA ASN A 256 -31.11 -13.20 -48.58
C ASN A 256 -30.05 -14.01 -49.33
#